data_AF-A0A9P5YQ45-F1
#
_entry.id   AF-A0A9P5YQ45-F1
#
_cell.length_a   1.000
_cell.length_b   1.000
_cell.length_c   1.000
_cell.angle_alpha   90.00
_cell.angle_beta   90.00
_cell.angle_gamma   90.00
#
_symmetry.space_group_name_H-M   'P 1'
#
loop_
_entity.id
_entity.type
_entity.pdbx_description
1 polymer ?
#
loop_
_entity_poly.entity_id
_entity_poly.type
_entity_poly.pdbx_seq_one_letter_code
_entity_poly.pdbx_strand_id
1 'polypeptide(L)'
;MPPLPPEICDIALDYLHDDIQALVKCSTLCKSWLPTCRLHLYSTVCIPFHASNLEFRLGLINLLCDPRSDHLRPLVRRIIIVGVLQYAGRLLECLEDFTKLERLDLRGIRWIQHSEQRTNSYSLPRAAHFKYLSLQDMSVRFKARHFFAPTD
;
A
#
# COMPACT_ATOMS: atom_id res chain seq x y z
N MET A 1 -33.11 -17.59 -16.84
CA MET A 1 -32.90 -17.67 -15.38
C MET A 1 -33.32 -16.32 -14.80
N PRO A 2 -34.21 -16.28 -13.79
CA PRO A 2 -34.58 -15.02 -13.16
C PRO A 2 -33.34 -14.35 -12.54
N PRO A 3 -33.23 -13.02 -12.55
CA PRO A 3 -32.11 -12.33 -11.95
C PRO A 3 -32.10 -12.60 -10.44
N LEU A 4 -30.97 -13.10 -9.92
CA LEU A 4 -30.74 -13.16 -8.48
C LEU A 4 -30.80 -11.74 -7.90
N PRO A 5 -31.37 -11.56 -6.70
CA PRO A 5 -31.30 -10.28 -6.01
C PRO A 5 -29.84 -9.85 -5.81
N PRO A 6 -29.52 -8.56 -5.98
CA PRO A 6 -28.16 -8.04 -5.84
C PRO A 6 -27.59 -8.30 -4.45
N GLU A 7 -28.42 -8.28 -3.39
CA GLU A 7 -27.99 -8.51 -2.00
C GLU A 7 -27.42 -9.93 -1.82
N ILE A 8 -27.98 -10.92 -2.50
CA ILE A 8 -27.50 -12.31 -2.45
C ILE A 8 -26.16 -12.43 -3.19
N CYS A 9 -26.00 -11.70 -4.28
CA CYS A 9 -24.75 -11.66 -5.02
C CYS A 9 -23.64 -11.00 -4.20
N ASP A 10 -23.96 -9.89 -3.52
CA ASP A 10 -23.01 -9.18 -2.66
C ASP A 10 -22.54 -10.06 -1.50
N ILE A 11 -23.44 -10.78 -0.84
CA ILE A 11 -23.07 -11.75 0.21
C ILE A 11 -22.12 -12.82 -0.36
N ALA A 12 -22.39 -13.36 -1.55
CA ALA A 12 -21.52 -14.35 -2.17
C ALA A 12 -20.12 -13.79 -2.49
N LEU A 13 -20.05 -12.54 -2.97
CA LEU A 13 -18.78 -11.86 -3.23
C LEU A 13 -18.04 -11.50 -1.95
N ASP A 14 -18.75 -11.16 -0.88
CA ASP A 14 -18.18 -10.93 0.45
C ASP A 14 -17.51 -12.19 0.98
N TYR A 15 -18.03 -13.39 0.73
CA TYR A 15 -17.34 -14.64 1.08
C TYR A 15 -16.07 -14.90 0.26
N LEU A 16 -15.92 -14.27 -0.91
CA LEU A 16 -14.76 -14.42 -1.80
C LEU A 16 -13.67 -13.37 -1.56
N HIS A 17 -13.77 -12.53 -0.53
CA HIS A 17 -12.84 -11.42 -0.27
C HIS A 17 -11.36 -11.83 -0.23
N ASP A 18 -11.05 -13.05 0.23
CA ASP A 18 -9.68 -13.57 0.29
C ASP A 18 -9.18 -14.21 -1.03
N ASP A 19 -10.09 -14.58 -1.94
CA ASP A 19 -9.74 -15.18 -3.23
C ASP A 19 -9.76 -14.11 -4.34
N ILE A 20 -8.64 -13.39 -4.44
CA ILE A 20 -8.42 -12.37 -5.47
C ILE A 20 -8.62 -12.92 -6.89
N GLN A 21 -8.23 -14.18 -7.15
CA GLN A 21 -8.39 -14.75 -8.48
C GLN A 21 -9.86 -15.00 -8.82
N ALA A 22 -10.65 -15.49 -7.85
CA ALA A 22 -12.09 -15.63 -8.00
C ALA A 22 -12.76 -14.26 -8.20
N LEU A 23 -12.41 -13.24 -7.40
CA LEU A 23 -12.96 -11.89 -7.53
C LEU A 23 -12.64 -11.25 -8.89
N VAL A 24 -11.44 -11.43 -9.42
CA VAL A 24 -11.09 -10.96 -10.77
C VAL A 24 -11.99 -11.61 -11.81
N LYS A 25 -12.19 -12.94 -11.74
CA LYS A 25 -13.09 -13.64 -12.68
C LYS A 25 -14.53 -13.12 -12.53
N CYS A 26 -15.02 -13.00 -11.31
CA CYS A 26 -16.36 -12.48 -10.99
C CYS A 26 -16.56 -11.05 -11.52
N SER A 27 -15.53 -10.20 -11.47
CA SER A 27 -15.59 -8.82 -11.99
C SER A 27 -15.82 -8.73 -13.50
N THR A 28 -15.53 -9.82 -14.24
CA THR A 28 -15.71 -9.88 -15.70
C THR A 28 -17.04 -10.52 -16.13
N LEU A 29 -17.74 -11.22 -15.23
CA LEU A 29 -18.97 -11.93 -15.56
C LEU A 29 -20.16 -10.98 -15.79
N CYS A 30 -20.33 -9.96 -14.94
CA CYS A 30 -21.41 -8.99 -15.09
C CYS A 30 -21.09 -7.63 -14.45
N LYS A 31 -21.75 -6.57 -14.94
CA LYS A 31 -21.55 -5.20 -14.47
C LYS A 31 -22.07 -4.96 -13.04
N SER A 32 -23.07 -5.72 -12.60
CA SER A 32 -23.65 -5.57 -11.25
C SER A 32 -22.72 -6.05 -10.15
N TRP A 33 -21.80 -6.99 -10.43
CA TRP A 33 -20.82 -7.50 -9.47
C TRP A 33 -19.58 -6.63 -9.37
N LEU A 34 -19.35 -5.80 -10.40
CA LEU A 34 -18.14 -4.98 -10.52
C LEU A 34 -17.91 -4.05 -9.31
N PRO A 35 -18.90 -3.35 -8.73
CA PRO A 35 -18.68 -2.49 -7.57
C PRO A 35 -18.13 -3.27 -6.35
N THR A 36 -18.77 -4.38 -6.01
CA THR A 36 -18.41 -5.22 -4.85
C THR A 36 -17.07 -5.92 -5.08
N CYS A 37 -16.83 -6.46 -6.29
CA CYS A 37 -15.52 -6.99 -6.65
C CYS A 37 -14.42 -5.93 -6.55
N ARG A 38 -14.63 -4.72 -7.08
CA ARG A 38 -13.65 -3.63 -7.00
C ARG A 38 -13.37 -3.22 -5.56
N LEU A 39 -14.41 -3.18 -4.72
CA LEU A 39 -14.24 -2.90 -3.30
C LEU A 39 -13.26 -3.89 -2.68
N HIS A 40 -13.48 -5.20 -2.84
CA HIS A 40 -12.59 -6.23 -2.27
C HIS A 40 -11.21 -6.25 -2.91
N LEU A 41 -11.12 -6.13 -4.24
CA LEU A 41 -9.86 -6.15 -4.99
C LEU A 41 -8.94 -4.97 -4.65
N TYR A 42 -9.50 -3.78 -4.41
CA TYR A 42 -8.73 -2.56 -4.12
C TYR A 42 -8.75 -2.16 -2.64
N SER A 43 -9.44 -2.92 -1.77
CA SER A 43 -9.50 -2.62 -0.33
C SER A 43 -8.13 -2.63 0.33
N THR A 44 -7.28 -3.58 -0.09
CA THR A 44 -5.93 -3.74 0.42
C THR A 44 -4.92 -3.58 -0.71
N VAL A 45 -4.03 -2.60 -0.57
CA VAL A 45 -2.95 -2.34 -1.52
C VAL A 45 -1.61 -2.70 -0.87
N CYS A 46 -0.87 -3.63 -1.48
CA CYS A 46 0.48 -3.99 -1.04
C CYS A 46 1.53 -3.41 -2.00
N ILE A 47 2.47 -2.63 -1.44
CA ILE A 47 3.51 -1.91 -2.17
C ILE A 47 4.88 -2.32 -1.62
N PRO A 48 5.52 -3.34 -2.22
CA PRO A 48 6.86 -3.73 -1.83
C PRO A 48 7.92 -2.79 -2.41
N PHE A 49 8.68 -2.07 -1.61
CA PHE A 49 9.86 -1.31 -2.04
C PHE A 49 11.13 -2.16 -1.96
N HIS A 50 11.31 -3.03 -2.94
CA HIS A 50 12.57 -3.75 -3.19
C HIS A 50 13.23 -3.22 -4.47
N ALA A 51 14.55 -3.01 -4.45
CA ALA A 51 15.31 -2.35 -5.51
C ALA A 51 15.19 -3.01 -6.90
N SER A 52 14.91 -4.32 -6.94
CA SER A 52 14.84 -5.11 -8.17
C SER A 52 13.58 -4.86 -9.02
N ASN A 53 12.53 -4.23 -8.48
CA ASN A 53 11.23 -4.08 -9.16
C ASN A 53 10.67 -2.64 -9.03
N LEU A 54 11.52 -1.63 -9.23
CA LEU A 54 11.13 -0.23 -9.00
C LEU A 54 10.13 0.30 -10.04
N GLU A 55 10.31 -0.01 -11.33
CA GLU A 55 9.52 0.57 -12.43
C GLU A 55 8.02 0.25 -12.36
N PHE A 56 7.68 -1.03 -12.20
CA PHE A 56 6.28 -1.48 -12.09
C PHE A 56 5.55 -0.82 -10.91
N ARG A 57 6.27 -0.54 -9.83
CA ARG A 57 5.71 -0.07 -8.56
C ARG A 57 5.55 1.44 -8.50
N LEU A 58 6.44 2.18 -9.17
CA LEU A 58 6.21 3.58 -9.47
C LEU A 58 4.93 3.74 -10.30
N GLY A 59 4.62 2.80 -11.21
CA GLY A 59 3.34 2.78 -11.94
C GLY A 59 2.11 2.74 -11.03
N LEU A 60 2.12 1.87 -10.02
CA LEU A 60 1.00 1.77 -9.06
C LEU A 60 0.89 2.99 -8.15
N ILE A 61 2.02 3.53 -7.67
CA ILE A 61 2.01 4.79 -6.90
C ILE A 61 1.54 5.96 -7.75
N ASN A 62 2.00 6.03 -9.00
CA ASN A 62 1.57 7.03 -9.96
C ASN A 62 0.06 6.93 -10.18
N LEU A 63 -0.50 5.73 -10.34
CA LEU A 63 -1.93 5.51 -10.47
C LEU A 63 -2.70 5.97 -9.23
N LEU A 64 -2.27 5.60 -8.02
CA LEU A 64 -2.96 5.96 -6.78
C LEU A 64 -2.90 7.45 -6.46
N CYS A 65 -1.77 8.09 -6.74
CA CYS A 65 -1.58 9.53 -6.56
C CYS A 65 -1.90 10.36 -7.83
N ASP A 66 -2.48 9.77 -8.89
CA ASP A 66 -2.96 10.52 -10.07
C ASP A 66 -4.38 11.04 -9.77
N PRO A 67 -4.62 12.37 -9.82
CA PRO A 67 -5.95 12.94 -9.66
C PRO A 67 -7.00 12.37 -10.62
N ARG A 68 -6.60 11.85 -11.78
CA ARG A 68 -7.51 11.22 -12.76
C ARG A 68 -8.07 9.87 -12.27
N SER A 69 -7.41 9.26 -11.28
CA SER A 69 -7.77 7.94 -10.72
C SER A 69 -8.43 8.06 -9.35
N ASP A 70 -9.05 9.21 -9.05
CA ASP A 70 -9.63 9.52 -7.73
C ASP A 70 -10.70 8.52 -7.28
N HIS A 71 -11.34 7.82 -8.21
CA HIS A 71 -12.31 6.77 -7.92
C HIS A 71 -11.74 5.54 -7.20
N LEU A 72 -10.41 5.35 -7.19
CA LEU A 72 -9.76 4.24 -6.49
C LEU A 72 -9.53 4.55 -5.01
N ARG A 73 -9.23 5.81 -4.66
CA ARG A 73 -8.83 6.20 -3.30
C ARG A 73 -9.90 5.91 -2.24
N PRO A 74 -11.21 6.12 -2.50
CA PRO A 74 -12.27 5.76 -1.55
C PRO A 74 -12.42 4.25 -1.33
N LEU A 75 -11.87 3.42 -2.23
CA LEU A 75 -11.92 1.96 -2.11
C LEU A 75 -10.81 1.43 -1.20
N VAL A 76 -9.67 2.12 -1.14
CA VAL A 76 -8.49 1.70 -0.37
C VAL A 76 -8.71 1.91 1.12
N ARG A 77 -8.74 0.82 1.88
CA ARG A 77 -8.88 0.81 3.34
C ARG A 77 -7.59 0.42 4.05
N ARG A 78 -6.70 -0.31 3.37
CA ARG A 78 -5.43 -0.77 3.93
C ARG A 78 -4.31 -0.57 2.93
N ILE A 79 -3.22 0.06 3.38
CA ILE A 79 -1.97 0.15 2.62
C ILE A 79 -0.90 -0.61 3.38
N ILE A 80 -0.20 -1.51 2.70
CA ILE A 80 0.92 -2.29 3.23
C ILE A 80 2.17 -1.88 2.46
N ILE A 81 3.12 -1.27 3.13
CA ILE A 81 4.41 -0.87 2.59
C ILE A 81 5.45 -1.88 3.07
N VAL A 82 6.19 -2.52 2.16
CA VAL A 82 7.20 -3.52 2.53
C VAL A 82 8.58 -3.13 2.03
N GLY A 83 9.62 -3.03 2.86
CA GLY A 83 11.00 -2.79 2.37
C GLY A 83 11.53 -1.37 2.58
N VAL A 84 12.13 -0.72 1.57
CA VAL A 84 12.87 0.55 1.80
C VAL A 84 11.98 1.78 1.62
N LEU A 85 11.75 2.57 2.67
CA LEU A 85 10.88 3.76 2.66
C LEU A 85 11.35 4.90 1.74
N GLN A 86 12.60 4.92 1.30
CA GLN A 86 13.15 6.01 0.47
C GLN A 86 12.42 6.22 -0.87
N TYR A 87 11.63 5.25 -1.29
CA TYR A 87 10.84 5.30 -2.52
C TYR A 87 9.34 5.57 -2.27
N ALA A 88 8.92 5.61 -1.00
CA ALA A 88 7.52 5.77 -0.63
C ALA A 88 7.08 7.24 -0.54
N GLY A 89 7.98 8.21 -0.72
CA GLY A 89 7.72 9.63 -0.49
C GLY A 89 6.42 10.17 -1.08
N ARG A 90 6.24 10.02 -2.40
CA ARG A 90 5.03 10.48 -3.10
C ARG A 90 3.75 9.84 -2.55
N LEU A 91 3.81 8.56 -2.21
CA LEU A 91 2.68 7.85 -1.60
C LEU A 91 2.38 8.42 -0.21
N LEU A 92 3.41 8.65 0.60
CA LEU A 92 3.28 9.22 1.94
C LEU A 92 2.69 10.63 1.90
N GLU A 93 3.08 11.45 0.94
CA GLU A 93 2.52 12.78 0.70
C GLU A 93 1.03 12.72 0.31
N CYS A 94 0.64 11.75 -0.52
CA CYS A 94 -0.74 11.62 -0.98
C CYS A 94 -1.64 10.83 0.00
N LEU A 95 -1.15 10.45 1.19
CA LEU A 95 -1.94 9.70 2.19
C LEU A 95 -3.18 10.46 2.69
N GLU A 96 -3.13 11.79 2.72
CA GLU A 96 -4.27 12.63 3.14
C GLU A 96 -5.46 12.51 2.17
N ASP A 97 -5.19 12.21 0.89
CA ASP A 97 -6.22 12.04 -0.14
C ASP A 97 -7.04 10.74 0.06
N PHE A 98 -6.57 9.81 0.89
CA PHE A 98 -7.26 8.54 1.15
C PHE A 98 -8.27 8.67 2.28
N THR A 99 -9.44 9.20 1.95
CA THR A 99 -10.53 9.49 2.90
C THR A 99 -11.07 8.28 3.66
N LYS A 100 -10.91 7.06 3.13
CA LYS A 100 -11.36 5.80 3.76
C LYS A 100 -10.23 4.89 4.21
N LEU A 101 -8.98 5.38 4.22
CA LEU A 101 -7.87 4.58 4.72
C LEU A 101 -8.06 4.33 6.21
N GLU A 102 -8.10 3.07 6.62
CA GLU A 102 -8.27 2.67 8.02
C GLU A 102 -6.95 2.21 8.63
N ARG A 103 -6.06 1.62 7.80
CA ARG A 103 -4.84 0.97 8.29
C ARG A 103 -3.64 1.20 7.37
N LEU A 104 -2.52 1.58 7.96
CA LEU A 104 -1.21 1.64 7.32
C LEU A 104 -0.27 0.64 8.01
N ASP A 105 0.22 -0.34 7.27
CA ASP A 105 1.22 -1.30 7.76
C ASP A 105 2.56 -1.03 7.10
N LEU A 106 3.62 -0.82 7.89
CA LEU A 106 5.00 -0.74 7.43
C LEU A 106 5.72 -2.03 7.85
N ARG A 107 6.15 -2.84 6.89
CA ARG A 107 6.76 -4.16 7.14
C ARG A 107 8.17 -4.25 6.57
N GLY A 108 9.07 -4.93 7.27
CA GLY A 108 10.41 -5.20 6.73
C GLY A 108 11.20 -3.91 6.45
N ILE A 109 10.89 -2.82 7.16
CA ILE A 109 11.47 -1.52 6.84
C ILE A 109 12.94 -1.51 7.20
N ARG A 110 13.78 -1.28 6.17
CA ARG A 110 15.22 -1.08 6.34
C ARG A 110 15.51 0.41 6.43
N TRP A 111 15.92 0.84 7.61
CA TRP A 111 16.46 2.19 7.82
C TRP A 111 17.93 2.18 7.41
N ILE A 112 18.27 2.97 6.38
CA ILE A 112 19.66 3.13 5.94
C ILE A 112 20.25 4.31 6.70
N GLN A 113 21.31 4.07 7.48
CA GLN A 113 21.97 5.13 8.25
C GLN A 113 22.79 6.06 7.33
N HIS A 114 22.67 7.35 7.62
CA HIS A 114 23.07 8.51 6.80
C HIS A 114 24.56 8.62 6.45
N SER A 115 24.83 9.00 5.20
CA SER A 115 25.97 9.85 4.84
C SER A 115 25.43 11.23 4.45
N GLU A 116 25.42 12.15 5.42
CA GLU A 116 25.41 13.64 5.39
C GLU A 116 24.80 14.49 4.25
N GLN A 117 24.27 14.00 3.11
CA GLN A 117 24.04 14.87 1.95
C GLN A 117 22.65 15.01 1.34
N ARG A 118 21.57 14.42 1.88
CA ARG A 118 20.17 14.84 1.59
C ARG A 118 19.19 13.97 2.37
N THR A 119 18.55 14.55 3.39
CA THR A 119 17.52 13.85 4.16
C THR A 119 16.16 14.15 3.54
N ASN A 120 15.56 13.19 2.85
CA ASN A 120 14.10 13.20 2.71
C ASN A 120 13.54 12.61 3.99
N SER A 121 13.39 13.43 5.03
CA SER A 121 12.63 13.03 6.21
C SER A 121 11.17 12.93 5.80
N TYR A 122 10.65 11.70 5.68
CA TYR A 122 9.24 11.49 5.39
C TYR A 122 8.46 11.56 6.70
N SER A 123 7.79 12.68 6.94
CA SER A 123 6.75 12.76 7.96
C SER A 123 5.47 12.14 7.41
N LEU A 124 4.77 11.35 8.22
CA LEU A 124 3.38 11.07 7.92
C LEU A 124 2.61 12.40 7.95
N PRO A 125 1.73 12.65 6.97
CA PRO A 125 0.96 13.89 6.96
C PRO A 125 0.12 14.02 8.22
N ARG A 126 -0.01 15.23 8.76
CA ARG A 126 -0.77 15.46 10.01
C ARG A 126 -2.26 15.16 9.84
N ALA A 127 -2.80 15.21 8.62
CA ALA A 127 -4.21 14.95 8.34
C ALA A 127 -4.49 13.53 7.83
N ALA A 128 -3.53 12.60 7.94
CA ALA A 128 -3.78 11.23 7.50
C ALA A 128 -4.91 10.57 8.35
N HIS A 129 -6.00 10.19 7.70
CA HIS A 129 -7.26 9.76 8.34
C HIS A 129 -7.28 8.32 8.87
N PHE A 130 -6.14 7.63 8.92
CA PHE A 130 -6.11 6.22 9.29
C PHE A 130 -6.18 5.98 10.81
N LYS A 131 -6.87 4.92 11.19
CA LYS A 131 -7.11 4.55 12.60
C LYS A 131 -5.94 3.77 13.19
N TYR A 132 -5.22 3.01 12.35
CA TYR A 132 -4.20 2.07 12.81
C TYR A 132 -2.91 2.23 12.01
N LEU A 133 -1.79 2.34 12.74
CA LEU A 133 -0.43 2.22 12.22
C LEU A 133 0.20 0.95 12.78
N SER A 134 0.68 0.05 11.92
CA SER A 134 1.42 -1.14 12.32
C SER A 134 2.85 -1.08 11.81
N LEU A 135 3.82 -1.39 12.67
CA LEU A 135 5.23 -1.52 12.32
C LEU A 135 5.65 -2.96 12.57
N GLN A 136 6.14 -3.65 11.54
CA GLN A 136 6.55 -5.06 11.61
C GLN A 136 7.93 -5.26 10.98
N ASP A 137 8.71 -6.20 11.52
CA ASP A 137 10.01 -6.64 10.98
C ASP A 137 10.98 -5.50 10.68
N MET A 138 11.04 -4.49 11.56
CA MET A 138 11.97 -3.37 11.39
C MET A 138 13.40 -3.83 11.65
N SER A 139 14.31 -3.55 10.72
CA SER A 139 15.75 -3.79 10.91
C SER A 139 16.53 -2.48 10.76
N VAL A 140 17.32 -2.15 11.77
CA VAL A 140 18.25 -1.03 11.75
C VAL A 140 19.63 -1.61 11.45
N ARG A 141 20.24 -1.24 10.32
CA ARG A 141 21.62 -1.62 10.01
C ARG A 141 22.55 -0.48 10.37
N PHE A 142 23.37 -0.69 11.40
CA PHE A 142 24.47 0.20 11.74
C PHE A 142 25.68 -0.14 10.86
N LYS A 143 26.26 0.86 10.20
CA LYS A 143 27.62 0.72 9.65
C LYS A 143 28.58 0.96 10.82
N ALA A 144 29.26 -0.08 11.29
CA ALA A 144 30.41 0.08 12.16
C ALA A 144 31.47 0.91 11.39
N ARG A 145 31.67 2.17 11.78
CA ARG A 145 32.85 2.92 11.33
C ARG A 145 34.07 2.26 11.98
N HIS A 146 35.07 1.94 11.17
CA HIS A 146 36.35 1.38 11.60
C HIS A 146 36.90 2.14 12.84
N PHE A 147 36.88 1.49 13.99
CA PHE A 147 37.66 1.86 15.17
C PHE A 147 38.50 0.65 15.55
N PHE A 148 39.55 0.37 14.78
CA PHE A 148 40.74 -0.33 15.23
C PHE A 148 41.84 -0.03 14.21
N ALA A 149 42.59 1.04 14.45
CA ALA A 149 43.98 1.10 14.05
C ALA A 149 44.78 0.94 15.36
N PRO A 150 45.62 -0.10 15.52
CA PRO A 150 46.56 -0.15 16.62
C PRO A 150 47.64 0.91 16.33
N THR A 151 47.82 1.83 17.27
CA THR A 151 48.99 2.71 17.32
C THR A 151 50.19 1.89 17.77
N ASP A 152 51.14 1.69 16.86
CA ASP A 152 52.55 1.47 17.19
C ASP A 152 53.30 2.81 17.11
#